data_AF-X5WXA2-F1
#
_entry.id   AF-X5WXA2-F1
#
_cell.length_a   1.000
_cell.length_b   1.000
_cell.length_c   1.000
_cell.angle_alpha   90.00
_cell.angle_beta   90.00
_cell.angle_gamma   90.00
#
_symmetry.space_group_name_H-M   'P 1'
#
loop_
_entity.id
_entity.type
_entity.pdbx_description
1 polymer ?
#
loop_
_entity_poly.entity_id
_entity_poly.type
_entity_poly.pdbx_seq_one_letter_code
_entity_poly.pdbx_strand_id
1 'polypeptide(L)'
;MFPIDLVFNGTHEDSTATTVYTHTSIPLLVAPHANRRVIVTTETESAVTVNSMTIGGVAATLLAQVESIFNSGVVYLSVWSALVPTGTTATIVTTYSESVFRDNMSVYTTTNWDGVVGTVASDNNSTGGLTTTVSIGALGAAIAIAGNATKGASALRHGPG
;
A
#
# COMPACT_ATOMS: atom_id res chain seq x y z
N MET A 1 -22.03 -8.06 10.76
CA MET A 1 -20.76 -7.54 10.23
C MET A 1 -19.78 -8.70 10.17
N PHE A 2 -19.09 -8.90 9.05
CA PHE A 2 -18.13 -10.00 8.87
C PHE A 2 -16.70 -9.51 9.12
N PRO A 3 -15.77 -10.38 9.54
CA PRO A 3 -14.35 -10.07 9.54
C PRO A 3 -13.87 -9.53 8.19
N ILE A 4 -12.97 -8.54 8.22
CA ILE A 4 -12.21 -8.13 7.03
C ILE A 4 -11.41 -9.34 6.54
N ASP A 5 -11.67 -9.73 5.30
CA ASP A 5 -11.08 -10.87 4.60
C ASP A 5 -9.82 -10.43 3.82
N LEU A 6 -8.84 -9.89 4.54
CA LEU A 6 -7.62 -9.40 3.91
C LEU A 6 -6.75 -10.57 3.42
N VAL A 7 -6.53 -10.63 2.12
CA VAL A 7 -5.69 -11.64 1.46
C VAL A 7 -4.46 -10.95 0.88
N PHE A 8 -3.27 -11.50 1.14
CA PHE A 8 -2.02 -11.05 0.52
C PHE A 8 -1.86 -11.72 -0.85
N ASN A 9 -1.59 -10.91 -1.87
CA ASN A 9 -1.52 -11.33 -3.26
C ASN A 9 -0.09 -11.46 -3.80
N GLY A 10 0.89 -10.91 -3.08
CA GLY A 10 2.29 -10.98 -3.44
C GLY A 10 3.01 -9.63 -3.36
N THR A 11 4.33 -9.71 -3.55
CA THR A 11 5.22 -8.56 -3.71
C THR A 11 5.74 -8.54 -5.13
N HIS A 12 5.87 -7.36 -5.71
CA HIS A 12 6.23 -7.14 -7.10
C HIS A 12 7.29 -6.05 -7.18
N GLU A 13 8.30 -6.28 -8.01
CA GLU A 13 9.41 -5.37 -8.20
C GLU A 13 9.69 -5.18 -9.69
N ASP A 14 9.94 -3.93 -10.08
CA ASP A 14 10.55 -3.60 -11.38
C ASP A 14 11.77 -2.71 -11.12
N SER A 15 12.94 -3.17 -11.58
CA SER A 15 14.22 -2.49 -11.37
C SER A 15 14.56 -1.44 -12.42
N THR A 16 13.66 -1.14 -13.35
CA THR A 16 13.91 -0.19 -14.45
C THR A 16 13.78 1.25 -13.98
N ALA A 17 14.82 2.08 -14.08
CA ALA A 17 14.71 3.49 -13.74
C ALA A 17 13.72 4.22 -14.68
N THR A 18 12.57 4.65 -14.15
CA THR A 18 11.53 5.34 -14.91
C THR A 18 10.63 6.18 -14.00
N THR A 19 9.85 7.08 -14.59
CA THR A 19 8.80 7.86 -13.91
C THR A 19 7.46 7.13 -13.88
N VAL A 20 7.24 6.17 -14.77
CA VAL A 20 5.99 5.41 -14.88
C VAL A 20 6.29 3.92 -14.87
N TYR A 21 5.81 3.24 -13.84
CA TYR A 21 5.90 1.79 -13.71
C TYR A 21 4.57 1.14 -14.07
N THR A 22 4.61 0.02 -14.79
CA THR A 22 3.43 -0.74 -15.20
C THR A 22 3.63 -2.21 -14.86
N HIS A 23 3.02 -2.64 -13.76
CA HIS A 23 2.99 -4.02 -13.32
C HIS A 23 1.76 -4.71 -13.89
N THR A 24 1.95 -5.63 -14.83
CA THR A 24 0.85 -6.34 -15.49
C THR A 24 0.64 -7.73 -14.89
N SER A 25 -0.55 -8.29 -15.10
CA SER A 25 -0.89 -9.68 -14.74
C SER A 25 -0.73 -10.01 -13.25
N ILE A 26 -0.93 -9.02 -12.37
CA ILE A 26 -0.85 -9.21 -10.92
C ILE A 26 -2.00 -10.09 -10.45
N PRO A 27 -1.75 -11.28 -9.86
CA PRO A 27 -2.81 -12.21 -9.51
C PRO A 27 -3.73 -11.67 -8.42
N LEU A 28 -5.03 -11.76 -8.64
CA LEU A 28 -6.06 -11.46 -7.64
C LEU A 28 -6.58 -12.76 -7.04
N LEU A 29 -6.08 -13.12 -5.85
CA LEU A 29 -6.36 -14.41 -5.19
C LEU A 29 -7.77 -14.52 -4.62
N VAL A 30 -8.49 -13.39 -4.51
CA VAL A 30 -9.90 -13.35 -4.15
C VAL A 30 -10.74 -13.28 -5.42
N ALA A 31 -11.79 -14.11 -5.50
CA ALA A 31 -12.68 -14.16 -6.65
C ALA A 31 -13.35 -12.79 -6.95
N PRO A 32 -13.74 -12.52 -8.21
CA PRO A 32 -14.55 -11.35 -8.56
C PRO A 32 -15.74 -11.14 -7.64
N HIS A 33 -15.92 -9.91 -7.14
CA HIS A 33 -17.00 -9.54 -6.24
C HIS A 33 -17.27 -8.04 -6.32
N ALA A 34 -18.54 -7.61 -6.23
CA ALA A 34 -18.93 -6.19 -6.37
C ALA A 34 -18.16 -5.24 -5.44
N ASN A 35 -17.84 -5.71 -4.24
CA ASN A 35 -17.14 -4.95 -3.21
C ASN A 35 -15.63 -5.24 -3.15
N ARG A 36 -15.07 -5.99 -4.12
CA ARG A 36 -13.65 -6.36 -4.07
C ARG A 36 -12.78 -5.13 -4.22
N ARG A 37 -12.04 -4.80 -3.16
CA ARG A 37 -11.00 -3.78 -3.18
C ARG A 37 -9.64 -4.44 -3.39
N VAL A 38 -8.81 -3.78 -4.17
CA VAL A 38 -7.39 -4.06 -4.27
C VAL A 38 -6.66 -2.96 -3.52
N ILE A 39 -5.70 -3.35 -2.70
CA ILE A 39 -4.89 -2.45 -1.88
C ILE A 39 -3.44 -2.64 -2.30
N VAL A 40 -2.73 -1.54 -2.53
CA VAL A 40 -1.33 -1.53 -2.94
C VAL A 40 -0.54 -0.73 -1.92
N THR A 41 0.52 -1.31 -1.40
CA THR A 41 1.50 -0.60 -0.59
C THR A 41 2.74 -0.33 -1.42
N THR A 42 3.31 0.87 -1.31
CA THR A 42 4.54 1.25 -2.02
C THR A 42 5.40 2.13 -1.13
N GLU A 43 6.71 2.10 -1.37
CA GLU A 43 7.69 3.02 -0.81
C GLU A 43 8.31 3.87 -1.91
N THR A 44 8.64 5.13 -1.61
CA THR A 44 9.33 6.01 -2.56
C THR A 44 10.81 6.13 -2.25
N GLU A 45 11.58 6.53 -3.26
CA GLU A 45 12.92 7.07 -3.04
C GLU A 45 12.89 8.48 -2.42
N SER A 46 14.05 8.93 -1.95
CA SER A 46 14.20 10.22 -1.27
C SER A 46 13.75 11.38 -2.15
N ALA A 47 12.88 12.23 -1.61
CA ALA A 47 12.32 13.43 -2.27
C ALA A 47 11.42 13.15 -3.49
N VAL A 48 11.03 11.90 -3.73
CA VAL A 48 10.09 11.54 -4.80
C VAL A 48 8.71 11.25 -4.22
N THR A 49 7.66 11.69 -4.92
CA THR A 49 6.26 11.42 -4.54
C THR A 49 5.55 10.59 -5.60
N VAL A 50 4.58 9.76 -5.20
CA VAL A 50 3.61 9.16 -6.11
C VAL A 50 2.59 10.23 -6.51
N ASN A 51 2.56 10.62 -7.78
CA ASN A 51 1.60 11.58 -8.32
C ASN A 51 0.23 10.94 -8.55
N SER A 52 0.21 9.70 -9.04
CA SER A 52 -1.02 8.96 -9.30
C SER A 52 -0.79 7.46 -9.34
N MET A 53 -1.87 6.70 -9.09
CA MET A 53 -1.88 5.26 -9.26
C MET A 53 -3.21 4.81 -9.88
N THR A 54 -3.15 3.84 -10.80
CA THR A 54 -4.33 3.10 -11.27
C THR A 54 -4.18 1.63 -10.95
N ILE A 55 -5.29 0.98 -10.60
CA ILE A 55 -5.33 -0.45 -10.25
C ILE A 55 -6.48 -1.08 -11.04
N GLY A 56 -6.17 -2.03 -11.92
CA GLY A 56 -7.16 -2.62 -12.82
C GLY A 56 -7.82 -1.61 -13.76
N GLY A 57 -7.13 -0.50 -14.06
CA GLY A 57 -7.66 0.62 -14.86
C GLY A 57 -8.54 1.61 -14.08
N VAL A 58 -8.72 1.42 -12.77
CA VAL A 58 -9.47 2.33 -11.90
C VAL A 58 -8.50 3.26 -11.17
N ALA A 59 -8.81 4.56 -11.08
CA ALA A 59 -8.03 5.50 -10.29
C ALA A 59 -8.02 5.09 -8.81
N ALA A 60 -6.83 4.91 -8.24
CA ALA A 60 -6.67 4.56 -6.85
C ALA A 60 -6.74 5.81 -5.96
N THR A 61 -7.26 5.64 -4.75
CA THR A 61 -7.26 6.65 -3.70
C THR A 61 -6.10 6.39 -2.74
N LEU A 62 -5.34 7.43 -2.39
CA LEU A 62 -4.37 7.38 -1.31
C LEU A 62 -5.12 7.27 0.03
N LEU A 63 -4.88 6.18 0.74
CA LEU A 63 -5.55 5.88 2.01
C LEU A 63 -4.73 6.34 3.22
N ALA A 64 -3.43 6.16 3.14
CA ALA A 64 -2.49 6.59 4.17
C ALA A 64 -1.12 6.82 3.57
N GLN A 65 -0.40 7.78 4.15
CA GLN A 65 1.00 8.02 3.86
C GLN A 65 1.71 8.36 5.16
N VAL A 66 2.90 7.79 5.31
CA VAL A 66 3.81 8.09 6.42
C VAL A 66 5.12 8.52 5.81
N GLU A 67 5.55 9.71 6.21
CA GLU A 67 6.91 10.20 5.94
C GLU A 67 7.90 9.38 6.77
N SER A 68 9.02 8.96 6.21
CA SER A 68 10.16 8.43 6.96
C SER A 68 11.45 9.12 6.51
N ILE A 69 12.41 9.25 7.45
CA ILE A 69 13.68 9.93 7.20
C ILE A 69 14.77 8.90 6.94
N PHE A 70 15.38 8.93 5.75
CA PHE A 70 16.47 8.06 5.34
C PHE A 70 17.66 8.87 4.84
N ASN A 71 18.85 8.71 5.43
CA ASN A 71 20.10 9.36 4.98
C ASN A 71 19.95 10.87 4.68
N SER A 72 19.24 11.60 5.56
CA SER A 72 18.91 13.03 5.43
C SER A 72 17.89 13.39 4.35
N GLY A 73 17.32 12.39 3.68
CA GLY A 73 16.23 12.48 2.73
C GLY A 73 14.88 12.00 3.29
N VAL A 74 13.81 12.36 2.60
CA VAL A 74 12.43 11.98 2.96
C VAL A 74 11.92 10.92 2.01
N VAL A 75 11.55 9.75 2.53
CA VAL A 75 10.85 8.68 1.81
C VAL A 75 9.41 8.59 2.28
N TYR A 76 8.50 8.13 1.43
CA TYR A 76 7.10 7.97 1.78
C TYR A 76 6.70 6.51 1.70
N LEU A 77 6.16 5.97 2.79
CA LEU A 77 5.45 4.70 2.81
C LEU A 77 3.98 5.01 2.60
N SER A 78 3.35 4.44 1.58
CA SER A 78 1.96 4.76 1.23
C SER A 78 1.12 3.54 0.96
N VAL A 79 -0.18 3.68 1.24
CA VAL A 79 -1.21 2.68 0.98
C VAL A 79 -2.26 3.29 0.06
N TRP A 80 -2.55 2.60 -1.04
CA TRP A 80 -3.49 3.01 -2.06
C TRP A 80 -4.56 1.94 -2.23
N SER A 81 -5.77 2.32 -2.64
CA SER A 81 -6.81 1.34 -2.97
C SER A 81 -7.73 1.77 -4.09
N ALA A 82 -8.24 0.79 -4.82
CA ALA A 82 -9.34 0.95 -5.78
C ALA A 82 -10.34 -0.20 -5.63
N LEU A 83 -11.59 0.08 -6.03
CA LEU A 83 -12.61 -0.97 -6.20
C LEU A 83 -12.37 -1.66 -7.55
N VAL A 84 -12.09 -2.96 -7.54
CA VAL A 84 -11.82 -3.77 -8.75
C VAL A 84 -12.71 -5.01 -8.73
N PRO A 85 -13.98 -4.87 -9.16
CA PRO A 85 -14.97 -5.93 -8.97
C PRO A 85 -14.76 -7.19 -9.81
N THR A 86 -14.04 -7.06 -10.93
CA THR A 86 -13.93 -8.10 -11.97
C THR A 86 -12.48 -8.44 -12.29
N GLY A 87 -12.28 -9.57 -12.99
CA GLY A 87 -10.96 -10.05 -13.39
C GLY A 87 -10.27 -10.92 -12.33
N THR A 88 -9.37 -11.77 -12.80
CA THR A 88 -8.50 -12.62 -11.96
C THR A 88 -7.08 -12.04 -11.84
N THR A 89 -6.78 -10.99 -12.58
CA THR A 89 -5.55 -10.23 -12.51
C THR A 89 -5.83 -8.73 -12.56
N ALA A 90 -4.86 -7.92 -12.15
CA ALA A 90 -4.87 -6.46 -12.31
C ALA A 90 -3.59 -5.97 -12.99
N THR A 91 -3.72 -4.86 -13.72
CA THR A 91 -2.58 -4.02 -14.08
C THR A 91 -2.53 -2.85 -13.10
N ILE A 92 -1.36 -2.63 -12.50
CA ILE A 92 -1.10 -1.50 -11.60
C ILE A 92 -0.15 -0.56 -12.30
N VAL A 93 -0.54 0.70 -12.43
CA VAL A 93 0.30 1.76 -13.00
C VAL A 93 0.57 2.80 -11.93
N THR A 94 1.83 3.05 -11.63
CA THR A 94 2.28 4.07 -10.66
C THR A 94 3.04 5.14 -11.40
N THR A 95 2.66 6.41 -11.21
CA THR A 95 3.35 7.57 -11.78
C THR A 95 4.01 8.36 -10.66
N TYR A 96 5.32 8.56 -10.78
CA TYR A 96 6.14 9.30 -9.83
C TYR A 96 6.40 10.74 -10.29
N SER A 97 6.80 11.61 -9.36
CA SER A 97 7.22 12.99 -9.67
C SER A 97 8.54 13.06 -10.42
N GLU A 98 9.40 12.07 -10.22
CA GLU A 98 10.73 11.95 -10.83
C GLU A 98 11.03 10.48 -11.17
N SER A 99 12.15 10.23 -11.85
CA SER A 99 12.57 8.86 -12.15
C SER A 99 13.03 8.18 -10.88
N VAL A 100 12.42 7.03 -10.54
CA VAL A 100 12.77 6.21 -9.37
C VAL A 100 13.49 4.97 -9.86
N PHE A 101 14.52 4.51 -9.14
CA PHE A 101 15.11 3.19 -9.36
C PHE A 101 14.47 2.16 -8.41
N ARG A 102 13.95 1.06 -8.97
CA ARG A 102 13.28 -0.03 -8.24
C ARG A 102 11.95 0.39 -7.61
N ASP A 103 10.87 0.11 -8.31
CA ASP A 103 9.52 0.18 -7.77
C ASP A 103 9.18 -1.15 -7.10
N ASN A 104 9.04 -1.14 -5.77
CA ASN A 104 8.59 -2.30 -5.00
C ASN A 104 7.18 -2.04 -4.44
N MET A 105 6.28 -2.99 -4.66
CA MET A 105 4.93 -2.92 -4.13
C MET A 105 4.45 -4.25 -3.56
N SER A 106 3.58 -4.19 -2.56
CA SER A 106 2.84 -5.35 -2.07
C SER A 106 1.35 -5.16 -2.31
N VAL A 107 0.69 -6.22 -2.75
CA VAL A 107 -0.71 -6.17 -3.19
C VAL A 107 -1.56 -7.04 -2.28
N TYR A 108 -2.73 -6.53 -1.93
CA TYR A 108 -3.71 -7.22 -1.11
C TYR A 108 -5.11 -7.09 -1.72
N THR A 109 -6.00 -8.00 -1.34
CA THR A 109 -7.41 -7.96 -1.72
C THR A 109 -8.32 -8.18 -0.52
N THR A 110 -9.52 -7.60 -0.57
CA THR A 110 -10.59 -7.81 0.42
C THR A 110 -11.95 -7.57 -0.24
N THR A 111 -12.98 -8.25 0.23
CA THR A 111 -14.38 -8.02 -0.18
C THR A 111 -15.27 -7.49 0.95
N ASN A 112 -14.80 -7.57 2.19
CA ASN A 112 -15.52 -7.21 3.40
C ASN A 112 -14.94 -5.96 4.08
N TRP A 113 -14.61 -4.93 3.29
CA TRP A 113 -14.15 -3.63 3.79
C TRP A 113 -14.78 -2.48 3.00
N ASP A 114 -15.28 -1.47 3.71
CA ASP A 114 -15.99 -0.32 3.14
C ASP A 114 -15.04 0.72 2.50
N GLY A 115 -13.75 0.65 2.78
CA GLY A 115 -12.76 1.63 2.33
C GLY A 115 -12.35 2.63 3.41
N VAL A 116 -12.91 2.53 4.62
CA VAL A 116 -12.58 3.44 5.72
C VAL A 116 -11.36 2.95 6.48
N VAL A 117 -10.33 3.79 6.49
CA VAL A 117 -9.11 3.58 7.27
C VAL A 117 -9.31 4.16 8.67
N GLY A 118 -8.86 3.42 9.68
CA GLY A 118 -8.83 3.87 11.07
C GLY A 118 -7.56 4.67 11.39
N THR A 119 -7.02 4.51 12.60
CA THR A 119 -5.77 5.15 12.99
C THR A 119 -4.58 4.60 12.20
N VAL A 120 -3.81 5.48 11.57
CA VAL A 120 -2.47 5.18 11.06
C VAL A 120 -1.49 5.41 12.20
N ALA A 121 -0.65 4.41 12.49
CA ALA A 121 0.43 4.55 13.47
C ALA A 121 1.77 4.39 12.76
N SER A 122 2.76 5.19 13.14
CA SER A 122 4.11 5.10 12.60
C SER A 122 5.17 5.16 13.69
N ASP A 123 6.30 4.54 13.42
CA ASP A 123 7.54 4.76 14.14
C ASP A 123 8.67 5.04 13.15
N ASN A 124 9.24 6.23 13.26
CA ASN A 124 10.37 6.71 12.46
C ASN A 124 11.61 6.92 13.32
N ASN A 125 11.67 6.28 14.49
CA ASN A 125 12.78 6.44 15.40
C ASN A 125 14.09 6.09 14.71
N SER A 126 15.05 6.96 14.95
CA SER A 126 16.35 7.01 14.32
C SER A 126 17.40 6.13 15.02
N THR A 127 17.09 5.70 16.24
CA THR A 127 17.97 4.95 17.13
C THR A 127 17.16 3.89 17.89
N GLY A 128 17.28 2.62 17.50
CA GLY A 128 16.60 1.48 18.15
C GLY A 128 15.82 0.62 17.17
N GLY A 129 15.11 -0.39 17.69
CA GLY A 129 14.16 -1.17 16.90
C GLY A 129 12.87 -0.39 16.64
N LEU A 130 12.28 -0.57 15.45
CA LEU A 130 11.02 0.06 15.07
C LEU A 130 9.86 -0.63 15.78
N THR A 131 9.11 0.13 16.56
CA THR A 131 7.94 -0.34 17.29
C THR A 131 6.82 0.67 17.21
N THR A 132 5.68 0.22 16.70
CA THR A 132 4.44 1.00 16.75
C THR A 132 3.32 0.11 17.25
N THR A 133 2.30 0.73 17.85
CA THR A 133 1.12 0.01 18.35
C THR A 133 -0.11 0.52 17.61
N VAL A 134 -0.88 -0.42 17.05
CA VAL A 134 -2.17 -0.13 16.44
C VAL A 134 -3.25 -0.94 17.15
N SER A 135 -4.33 -0.28 17.54
CA SER A 135 -5.51 -0.96 18.07
C SER A 135 -6.39 -1.43 16.92
N ILE A 136 -6.51 -2.74 16.73
CA ILE A 136 -7.39 -3.31 15.71
C ILE A 136 -8.78 -3.46 16.34
N GLY A 137 -9.77 -2.75 15.79
CA GLY A 137 -11.16 -2.91 16.20
C GLY A 137 -11.64 -4.34 15.95
N ALA A 138 -12.68 -4.78 16.66
CA ALA A 138 -13.26 -6.10 16.43
C ALA A 138 -13.57 -6.31 14.94
N LEU A 139 -13.21 -7.48 14.40
CA LEU A 139 -13.39 -7.84 12.99
C LEU A 139 -12.51 -7.05 11.98
N GLY A 140 -11.59 -6.20 12.48
CA GLY A 140 -10.66 -5.44 11.65
C GLY A 140 -9.43 -6.22 11.19
N ALA A 141 -8.62 -5.57 10.36
CA ALA A 141 -7.33 -6.06 9.89
C ALA A 141 -6.28 -4.94 9.92
N ALA A 142 -5.00 -5.29 9.90
CA ALA A 142 -3.92 -4.32 9.78
C ALA A 142 -2.98 -4.67 8.63
N ILE A 143 -2.50 -3.66 7.92
CA ILE A 143 -1.41 -3.78 6.94
C ILE A 143 -0.21 -3.03 7.51
N ALA A 144 0.93 -3.69 7.63
CA ALA A 144 2.17 -3.05 8.04
C ALA A 144 3.12 -2.92 6.84
N ILE A 145 3.76 -1.76 6.71
CA ILE A 145 4.84 -1.51 5.76
C ILE A 145 6.07 -1.11 6.56
N ALA A 146 7.18 -1.76 6.30
CA ALA A 146 8.49 -1.31 6.78
C ALA A 146 9.33 -0.97 5.55
N GLY A 147 9.92 0.22 5.54
CA GLY A 147 10.82 0.61 4.46
C GLY A 147 12.26 0.17 4.71
N ASN A 148 13.09 0.13 3.67
CA ASN A 148 14.53 -0.17 3.77
C ASN A 148 15.36 0.97 4.40
N ALA A 149 14.69 1.96 4.99
CA ALA A 149 15.35 2.86 5.88
C ALA A 149 15.59 2.11 7.20
N THR A 150 16.72 2.36 7.84
CA THR A 150 16.95 2.06 9.28
C THR A 150 15.88 2.63 10.23
N LYS A 151 14.76 3.17 9.71
CA LYS A 151 13.80 4.11 10.28
C LYS A 151 12.49 4.00 9.47
N GLY A 152 11.36 3.58 10.05
CA GLY A 152 10.05 3.63 9.39
C GLY A 152 9.30 2.30 9.35
N ALA A 153 8.37 2.13 10.30
CA ALA A 153 7.29 1.16 10.23
C ALA A 153 5.96 1.92 10.23
N SER A 154 5.08 1.68 9.25
CA SER A 154 3.71 2.17 9.23
C SER A 154 2.74 1.00 9.40
N ALA A 155 1.80 1.11 10.33
CA ALA A 155 0.72 0.15 10.50
C ALA A 155 -0.61 0.85 10.21
N LEU A 156 -1.29 0.38 9.17
CA LEU A 156 -2.60 0.84 8.77
C LEU A 156 -3.68 0.01 9.44
N ARG A 157 -4.53 0.64 10.26
CA ARG A 157 -5.74 0.01 10.81
C ARG A 157 -6.85 -0.01 9.76
N HIS A 158 -7.52 -1.14 9.65
CA HIS A 158 -8.80 -1.29 8.96
C HIS A 158 -9.84 -1.75 9.98
N GLY A 159 -10.92 -1.00 10.15
CA GLY A 159 -12.04 -1.39 11.00
C GLY A 159 -13.08 -0.26 11.10
N PRO A 160 -14.36 -0.59 11.28
CA PRO A 160 -15.41 0.41 11.38
C PRO A 160 -15.24 1.22 12.68
N GLY A 161 -15.59 2.50 12.58
CA GLY A 161 -15.75 3.40 13.73
C GLY A 161 -16.91 2.99 14.61
#